data_AF-A0A5B1CRK3-F1
#
_entry.id   AF-A0A5B1CRK3-F1
#
_cell.length_a   1.000
_cell.length_b   1.000
_cell.length_c   1.000
_cell.angle_alpha   90.00
_cell.angle_beta   90.00
_cell.angle_gamma   90.00
#
_symmetry.space_group_name_H-M   'P 1'
#
loop_
_entity.id
_entity.type
_entity.pdbx_description
1 polymer ?
#
loop_
_entity_poly.entity_id
_entity_poly.type
_entity_poly.pdbx_seq_one_letter_code
_entity_poly.pdbx_strand_id
1 'polypeptide(L)'
;MEPYRRLAALTETFQSIGLLKYDQAAADEFMRLRNAKVRIGTMDLRIASIALVNQMTVVTRNSVDFEQVPELKIEDWTEARQS
;
A
#
# COMPACT_ATOMS: atom_id res chain seq x y z
N MET A 1 11.47 26.18 -18.74
CA MET A 1 10.20 26.36 -17.99
C MET A 1 9.41 25.08 -17.83
N GLU A 2 9.33 24.22 -18.85
CA GLU A 2 8.61 22.93 -18.79
C GLU A 2 9.02 22.00 -17.62
N PRO A 3 10.31 21.83 -17.27
CA PRO A 3 10.69 21.02 -16.11
C PRO A 3 10.15 21.55 -14.78
N TYR A 4 10.13 22.87 -14.60
CA TYR A 4 9.63 23.52 -13.38
C TYR A 4 8.10 23.45 -13.28
N ARG A 5 7.38 23.52 -14.41
CA ARG A 5 5.93 23.30 -14.43
C ARG A 5 5.56 21.87 -14.06
N ARG A 6 6.31 20.88 -14.56
CA ARG A 6 6.12 19.46 -14.17
C ARG A 6 6.39 19.24 -12.69
N LEU A 7 7.45 19.84 -12.15
CA LEU A 7 7.74 19.77 -10.72
C LEU A 7 6.61 20.37 -9.87
N ALA A 8 6.05 21.52 -10.28
CA ALA A 8 4.92 22.13 -9.60
C ALA A 8 3.67 21.22 -9.64
N ALA A 9 3.31 20.70 -10.81
CA ALA A 9 2.18 19.78 -10.96
C ALA A 9 2.34 18.48 -10.15
N LEU A 10 3.57 17.92 -10.09
CA LEU A 10 3.87 16.78 -9.22
C LEU A 10 3.65 17.14 -7.74
N THR A 11 4.11 18.32 -7.32
CA THR A 11 3.97 18.78 -5.94
C THR A 11 2.49 18.91 -5.55
N GLU A 12 1.67 19.51 -6.41
CA GLU A 12 0.23 19.62 -6.22
C GLU A 12 -0.45 18.24 -6.14
N THR A 13 -0.05 17.32 -7.03
CA THR A 13 -0.57 15.95 -7.04
C THR A 13 -0.25 15.22 -5.73
N PHE A 14 1.00 15.25 -5.28
CA PHE A 14 1.40 14.57 -4.03
C PHE A 14 0.74 15.18 -2.79
N GLN A 15 0.48 16.49 -2.78
CA GLN A 15 -0.22 17.15 -1.66
C GLN A 15 -1.69 16.71 -1.54
N SER A 16 -2.32 16.27 -2.64
CA SER A 16 -3.69 15.77 -2.63
C SER A 16 -3.82 14.33 -2.12
N ILE A 17 -2.72 13.58 -2.02
CA ILE A 17 -2.72 12.20 -1.57
C ILE A 17 -2.66 12.17 -0.04
N GLY A 18 -3.64 11.51 0.59
CA GLY A 18 -3.65 11.32 2.04
C GLY A 18 -2.47 10.47 2.51
N LEU A 19 -1.64 11.02 3.41
CA LEU A 19 -0.53 10.30 4.03
C LEU A 19 -0.99 9.59 5.30
N LEU A 20 -1.12 8.26 5.23
CA LEU A 20 -1.39 7.44 6.40
C LEU A 20 -0.10 7.17 7.17
N LYS A 21 -0.18 7.30 8.50
CA LYS A 21 0.95 7.04 9.38
C LYS A 21 1.03 5.54 9.69
N TYR A 22 2.25 5.05 9.85
CA TYR A 22 2.46 3.78 10.55
C TYR A 22 2.38 4.03 12.05
N ASP A 23 1.19 3.88 12.61
CA ASP A 23 0.90 4.10 14.02
C ASP A 23 0.98 2.80 14.84
N GLN A 24 0.60 2.88 16.11
CA GLN A 24 0.66 1.73 17.01
C GLN A 24 -0.27 0.59 16.55
N ALA A 25 -1.46 0.89 16.03
CA ALA A 25 -2.39 -0.13 15.57
C ALA A 25 -1.82 -0.89 14.36
N ALA A 26 -1.21 -0.17 13.41
CA ALA A 26 -0.49 -0.80 12.31
C ALA A 26 0.73 -1.61 12.78
N ALA A 27 1.42 -1.18 13.84
CA ALA A 27 2.55 -1.90 14.41
C ALA A 27 2.15 -3.21 15.11
N ASP A 28 1.02 -3.20 15.82
CA ASP A 28 0.46 -4.39 16.47
C ASP A 28 0.01 -5.41 15.42
N GLU A 29 -0.64 -4.94 14.35
CA GLU A 29 -1.06 -5.77 13.23
C GLU A 29 0.13 -6.38 12.48
N PHE A 30 1.19 -5.61 12.26
CA PHE A 30 2.44 -6.11 11.70
C PHE A 30 3.01 -7.28 12.52
N MET A 31 3.02 -7.14 13.85
CA MET A 31 3.50 -8.20 14.74
C MET A 31 2.59 -9.43 14.69
N ARG A 32 1.26 -9.25 14.63
CA ARG A 32 0.30 -10.35 14.45
C ARG A 32 0.59 -11.15 13.18
N LEU A 33 0.75 -10.47 12.04
CA LEU A 33 1.03 -11.12 10.75
C LEU A 33 2.40 -11.79 10.72
N ARG A 34 3.41 -11.17 11.34
CA ARG A 34 4.76 -11.75 11.47
C ARG A 34 4.74 -13.03 12.31
N ASN A 35 3.98 -13.03 13.41
CA ASN A 35 3.79 -14.21 14.26
C ASN A 35 3.00 -15.31 13.55
N ALA A 36 2.06 -14.93 12.68
CA ALA A 36 1.37 -15.84 11.76
C ALA A 36 2.25 -16.35 10.61
N LYS A 37 3.53 -15.95 10.56
CA LYS A 37 4.53 -16.37 9.56
C LYS A 37 4.18 -15.99 8.11
N VAL A 38 3.50 -14.86 7.90
CA VAL A 38 3.31 -14.28 6.56
C VAL A 38 4.68 -13.92 5.96
N ARG A 39 4.99 -14.43 4.76
CA ARG A 39 6.34 -14.37 4.15
C ARG A 39 6.41 -13.39 2.99
N ILE A 40 6.28 -12.11 3.30
CA ILE A 40 6.49 -11.02 2.33
C ILE A 40 7.57 -10.06 2.81
N GLY A 41 7.99 -9.14 1.94
CA GLY A 41 8.97 -8.10 2.28
C GLY A 41 8.55 -7.32 3.53
N THR A 42 9.50 -6.94 4.39
CA THR A 42 9.19 -6.23 5.65
C THR A 42 8.47 -4.91 5.42
N MET A 43 8.81 -4.17 4.35
CA MET A 43 8.13 -2.92 4.01
C MET A 43 6.71 -3.17 3.48
N ASP A 44 6.54 -4.19 2.63
CA ASP A 44 5.23 -4.58 2.10
C ASP A 44 4.32 -5.06 3.23
N LEU A 45 4.86 -5.79 4.21
CA LEU A 45 4.09 -6.19 5.39
C LEU A 45 3.63 -4.99 6.22
N ARG A 46 4.43 -3.91 6.30
CA ARG A 46 3.98 -2.66 6.95
C ARG A 46 2.87 -1.98 6.16
N ILE A 47 2.95 -1.95 4.82
CA ILE A 47 1.89 -1.40 3.96
C ILE A 47 0.59 -2.20 4.16
N ALA A 48 0.68 -3.54 4.13
CA ALA A 48 -0.45 -4.42 4.37
C ALA A 48 -1.08 -4.22 5.75
N SER A 49 -0.25 -4.01 6.78
CA SER A 49 -0.71 -3.77 8.16
C SER A 49 -1.49 -2.45 8.27
N ILE A 50 -1.00 -1.37 7.63
CA ILE A 50 -1.73 -0.10 7.56
C ILE A 50 -3.06 -0.30 6.85
N ALA A 51 -3.07 -1.00 5.72
CA ALA A 51 -4.28 -1.22 4.94
C ALA A 51 -5.34 -2.01 5.71
N LEU A 52 -4.97 -3.09 6.41
CA LEU A 52 -5.89 -3.91 7.21
C LEU A 52 -6.53 -3.11 8.34
N VAL A 53 -5.73 -2.39 9.13
CA VAL A 53 -6.23 -1.58 10.26
C VAL A 53 -7.20 -0.49 9.78
N ASN A 54 -6.97 0.05 8.58
CA ASN A 54 -7.81 1.09 7.99
C ASN A 54 -8.89 0.55 7.04
N GLN A 55 -9.04 -0.78 6.91
CA GLN A 55 -10.01 -1.45 6.03
C GLN A 55 -9.90 -1.01 4.54
N MET A 56 -8.67 -0.81 4.07
CA MET A 56 -8.36 -0.32 2.73
C MET A 56 -7.92 -1.43 1.77
N THR A 57 -7.96 -1.13 0.48
CA THR A 57 -7.44 -1.98 -0.60
C THR A 57 -6.03 -1.53 -0.98
N VAL A 58 -5.10 -2.48 -1.11
CA VAL A 58 -3.75 -2.21 -1.64
C VAL A 58 -3.77 -2.34 -3.15
N VAL A 59 -3.49 -1.24 -3.85
CA VAL A 59 -3.31 -1.25 -5.31
C VAL A 59 -1.85 -1.57 -5.62
N THR A 60 -1.58 -2.69 -6.27
CA THR A 60 -0.22 -3.18 -6.51
C THR A 60 -0.12 -4.06 -7.76
N ARG A 61 1.03 -4.02 -8.43
CA ARG A 61 1.41 -5.00 -9.47
C ARG A 61 2.11 -6.23 -8.90
N ASN A 62 2.43 -6.20 -7.61
CA ASN A 62 3.05 -7.32 -6.90
C ASN A 62 1.97 -8.14 -6.18
N SER A 63 0.92 -8.52 -6.90
CA SER A 63 -0.22 -9.26 -6.33
C SER A 63 0.22 -10.55 -5.65
N VAL A 64 1.13 -11.30 -6.28
CA VAL A 64 1.67 -12.58 -5.77
C VAL A 64 2.19 -12.48 -4.32
N ASP A 65 2.90 -11.41 -3.97
CA ASP A 65 3.35 -11.23 -2.60
C ASP A 65 2.18 -10.86 -1.69
N PHE A 66 1.39 -9.85 -2.04
CA PHE A 66 0.32 -9.35 -1.18
C PHE A 66 -0.84 -10.34 -0.97
N GLU A 67 -1.06 -11.28 -1.89
CA GLU A 67 -2.01 -12.41 -1.74
C GLU A 67 -1.67 -13.33 -0.56
N GLN A 68 -0.42 -13.33 -0.10
CA GLN A 68 -0.02 -14.11 1.08
C GLN A 68 -0.52 -13.50 2.40
N VAL A 69 -1.03 -12.26 2.38
CA VAL A 69 -1.56 -11.58 3.58
C VAL A 69 -3.04 -11.93 3.74
N PRO A 70 -3.44 -12.62 4.84
CA PRO A 70 -4.83 -12.96 5.08
C PRO A 70 -5.72 -11.73 5.17
N GLU A 71 -6.94 -11.81 4.62
CA GLU A 71 -8.00 -10.78 4.69
C GLU A 71 -7.67 -9.45 3.98
N LEU A 72 -6.48 -9.32 3.39
CA LEU A 72 -6.09 -8.11 2.66
C LEU A 72 -6.80 -8.06 1.30
N LYS A 73 -7.44 -6.93 1.01
CA LYS A 73 -7.98 -6.63 -0.31
C LYS A 73 -6.88 -6.06 -1.19
N ILE A 74 -6.76 -6.59 -2.41
CA ILE A 74 -5.79 -6.11 -3.39
C ILE A 74 -6.47 -5.84 -4.73
N GLU A 75 -5.90 -4.90 -5.49
CA GLU A 75 -6.29 -4.61 -6.87
C GLU A 75 -5.04 -4.41 -7.74
N ASP A 76 -5.04 -4.97 -8.95
CA ASP A 76 -4.07 -4.64 -9.98
C ASP A 76 -4.76 -3.84 -11.11
N TRP A 77 -4.49 -2.53 -11.14
CA TRP A 77 -5.06 -1.65 -12.17
C TRP A 77 -4.40 -1.79 -13.55
N THR A 78 -3.33 -2.57 -13.67
CA THR A 78 -2.73 -2.89 -14.98
C THR A 78 -3.41 -4.06 -15.68
N GLU A 79 -4.06 -4.94 -14.93
CA GLU A 79 -4.93 -6.00 -15.47
C GLU A 79 -6.29 -5.46 -15.90
N ALA A 80 -6.78 -4.39 -15.24
CA ALA A 80 -8.07 -3.75 -15.52
C ALA A 80 -8.17 -3.05 -16.90
N ARG A 81 -7.08 -3.01 -17.68
CA ARG A 81 -7.06 -2.45 -19.04
C ARG A 81 -7.28 -3.54 -20.09
N GLN A 82 -8.37 -4.30 -19.96
CA GLN A 82 -8.98 -5.09 -21.03
C GLN A 82 -10.46 -4.73 -21.15
N SER A 83 -10.75 -3.60 -21.79
CA SER A 83 -12.00 -3.26 -22.52
C SER A 83 -11.80 -1.95 -23.27
#